data_AF-A0A3C0B911-F1
#
_entry.id   AF-A0A3C0B911-F1
#
_cell.length_a   1.000
_cell.length_b   1.000
_cell.length_c   1.000
_cell.angle_alpha   90.00
_cell.angle_beta   90.00
_cell.angle_gamma   90.00
#
_symmetry.space_group_name_H-M   'P 1'
#
loop_
_entity.id
_entity.type
_entity.pdbx_description
1 polymer ?
#
loop_
_entity_poly.entity_id
_entity_poly.type
_entity_poly.pdbx_seq_one_letter_code
_entity_poly.pdbx_strand_id
1 'polypeptide(L)' 'MYQTNLEIINRYETDELKNADIITKTAQQQFINGEINYLEFVMLVNQAVLLKSNYADALLKLNESVVG' A
#
# COMPACT_ATOMS: atom_id res chain seq x y z
N MET A 1 -15.61 -5.03 -16.06
CA MET A 1 -15.67 -4.98 -14.59
C MET A 1 -14.69 -5.98 -13.99
N TYR A 2 -14.95 -7.30 -14.05
CA TYR A 2 -14.06 -8.31 -13.48
C TYR A 2 -12.60 -8.27 -14.01
N GLN A 3 -12.40 -8.25 -15.33
CA GLN A 3 -11.05 -8.21 -15.91
C GLN A 3 -10.26 -6.95 -15.52
N THR A 4 -10.94 -5.79 -15.46
CA THR A 4 -10.35 -4.52 -15.02
C THR A 4 -9.97 -4.57 -13.54
N ASN A 5 -10.81 -5.18 -12.69
CA ASN A 5 -10.52 -5.37 -11.28
C ASN A 5 -9.32 -6.31 -11.07
N LEU A 6 -9.17 -7.36 -11.88
CA LEU A 6 -7.99 -8.24 -11.86
C LEU A 6 -6.70 -7.50 -12.22
N GLU A 7 -6.72 -6.63 -13.23
CA GLU A 7 -5.56 -5.81 -13.60
C GLU A 7 -5.17 -4.82 -12.49
N ILE A 8 -6.16 -4.28 -11.76
CA ILE A 8 -5.92 -3.43 -10.59
C ILE A 8 -5.23 -4.24 -9.49
N ILE A 9 -5.75 -5.42 -9.13
CA ILE A 9 -5.15 -6.29 -8.11
C ILE A 9 -3.72 -6.69 -8.48
N ASN A 10 -3.49 -7.06 -9.74
CA ASN A 10 -2.15 -7.45 -10.19
C ASN A 10 -1.13 -6.31 -9.98
N ARG A 11 -1.47 -5.06 -10.35
CA ARG A 11 -0.60 -3.89 -10.09
C ARG A 11 -0.29 -3.67 -8.61
N TYR A 12 -1.28 -3.88 -7.74
CA TYR A 12 -1.04 -3.80 -6.30
C TYR A 12 -0.07 -4.89 -5.83
N GLU A 13 -0.27 -6.13 -6.27
CA GLU A 13 0.56 -7.27 -5.88
C GLU A 13 2.00 -7.20 -6.42
N THR A 14 2.20 -6.67 -7.63
CA THR A 14 3.53 -6.58 -8.25
C THR A 14 4.34 -5.39 -7.77
N ASP A 15 3.70 -4.23 -7.63
CA ASP A 15 4.41 -2.95 -7.49
C ASP A 15 4.00 -2.18 -6.24
N GLU A 16 2.71 -1.91 -6.05
CA GLU A 16 2.30 -0.95 -5.01
C GLU A 16 2.53 -1.48 -3.59
N LEU A 17 2.24 -2.75 -3.31
CA LEU A 17 2.50 -3.33 -1.98
C LEU A 17 4.00 -3.39 -1.68
N LYS A 18 4.83 -3.67 -2.69
CA LYS A 18 6.29 -3.62 -2.56
C LYS A 18 6.77 -2.20 -2.26
N ASN A 19 6.17 -1.18 -2.88
CA ASN A 19 6.47 0.21 -2.60
C ASN A 19 6.06 0.61 -1.18
N ALA A 20 4.91 0.16 -0.66
CA ALA A 20 4.53 0.38 0.74
C ALA A 20 5.56 -0.21 1.72
N ASP A 21 6.09 -1.40 1.41
CA ASP A 21 7.10 -2.04 2.23
C ASP A 21 8.46 -1.31 2.16
N ILE A 22 8.84 -0.81 0.99
CA ILE A 22 10.04 0.02 0.83
C ILE A 22 9.90 1.31 1.64
N ILE A 23 8.78 2.04 1.49
CA ILE A 23 8.51 3.27 2.24
C ILE A 23 8.63 3.03 3.75
N THR A 24 7.99 1.97 4.25
CA THR A 24 8.00 1.64 5.68
C THR A 24 9.42 1.34 6.18
N LYS A 25 10.17 0.50 5.44
CA LYS A 25 11.54 0.11 5.82
C LYS A 25 12.49 1.31 5.78
N THR A 26 12.42 2.12 4.73
CA THR A 26 13.24 3.33 4.59
C THR A 26 12.91 4.34 5.67
N ALA A 27 11.63 4.63 5.94
CA ALA A 27 11.23 5.53 7.01
C ALA A 27 11.74 5.05 8.38
N GLN A 28 11.68 3.74 8.65
CA GLN A 28 12.19 3.17 9.89
C GLN A 28 13.71 3.31 10.02
N GLN A 29 14.47 3.06 8.95
CA GLN A 29 15.92 3.26 8.92
C GLN A 29 16.29 4.73 9.14
N GLN A 30 15.65 5.62 8.41
CA GLN A 30 15.86 7.07 8.52
C GLN A 30 15.55 7.58 9.93
N PHE A 31 14.46 7.10 10.54
CA PHE A 31 14.10 7.49 11.91
C PHE A 31 15.12 7.00 12.94
N ILE A 32 15.56 5.73 12.85
CA ILE A 32 16.58 5.16 13.76
C ILE A 32 17.92 5.86 13.61
N ASN A 33 18.29 6.25 12.40
CA ASN A 33 19.52 6.99 12.11
C ASN A 33 19.45 8.49 12.50
N GLY A 34 18.26 8.98 12.87
CA GLY A 34 18.03 10.39 13.17
C GLY A 34 17.97 11.30 11.94
N GLU A 35 17.78 10.73 10.75
CA GLU A 35 17.66 11.44 9.47
C GLU A 35 16.29 12.11 9.31
N ILE A 36 15.24 11.55 9.92
CA ILE A 36 13.89 12.13 9.96
C ILE A 36 13.36 12.18 11.39
N ASN A 37 12.48 13.13 11.66
CA ASN A 37 11.82 13.25 12.95
C ASN A 37 10.58 12.35 13.05
N TYR A 38 9.99 12.26 14.26
CA TYR A 38 8.83 11.40 14.52
C TYR A 38 7.60 11.74 13.66
N LEU A 39 7.34 13.04 13.40
CA LEU A 39 6.21 13.46 12.57
C LEU A 39 6.38 12.98 11.12
N GLU A 40 7.58 13.14 10.56
CA GLU A 40 7.92 12.66 9.21
C GLU A 40 7.79 11.14 9.11
N PHE A 41 8.29 10.41 10.12
CA PHE A 41 8.13 8.96 10.21
C PHE A 41 6.66 8.55 10.17
N VAL A 42 5.81 9.15 11.01
CA VAL A 42 4.37 8.87 11.06
C VAL A 42 3.71 9.18 9.72
N MET A 43 4.08 10.27 9.05
CA MET A 43 3.54 10.62 7.73
C MET A 43 3.89 9.58 6.65
N LEU A 44 5.13 9.08 6.63
CA LEU A 44 5.55 8.06 5.67
C LEU A 44 4.88 6.71 5.95
N VAL A 45 4.80 6.31 7.21
CA VAL A 45 4.11 5.07 7.60
C VAL A 45 2.61 5.15 7.27
N ASN A 46 1.97 6.29 7.49
CA ASN A 46 0.57 6.49 7.11
C ASN A 46 0.34 6.35 5.60
N GLN A 47 1.25 6.85 4.76
CA GLN A 47 1.16 6.67 3.31
C GLN A 47 1.23 5.18 2.92
N ALA A 48 2.14 4.42 3.53
CA ALA A 48 2.23 2.97 3.30
C ALA A 48 0.97 2.22 3.79
N VAL A 49 0.39 2.62 4.92
CA VAL A 49 -0.87 2.05 5.43
C VAL A 49 -2.04 2.33 4.48
N LEU A 50 -2.17 3.56 3.98
CA LEU A 50 -3.22 3.92 3.02
C LEU A 50 -3.12 3.09 1.74
N LEU A 51 -1.92 2.82 1.25
CA LEU A 51 -1.71 1.99 0.06
C LEU A 51 -2.20 0.55 0.28
N LYS A 52 -1.90 -0.03 1.45
CA LYS A 52 -2.39 -1.36 1.84
C LYS A 52 -3.91 -1.39 2.03
N SER A 53 -4.50 -0.31 2.56
CA SER A 53 -5.95 -0.17 2.68
C SER A 53 -6.64 -0.12 1.32
N ASN A 54 -6.11 0.67 0.37
CA ASN A 54 -6.67 0.77 -0.98
C ASN A 54 -6.62 -0.58 -1.72
N TYR A 55 -5.59 -1.38 -1.49
CA TYR A 55 -5.53 -2.76 -1.98
C TYR A 55 -6.67 -3.63 -1.42
N ALA A 56 -6.90 -3.58 -0.11
CA ALA A 56 -7.98 -4.35 0.52
C ALA A 56 -9.35 -3.96 -0.05
N ASP A 57 -9.58 -2.67 -0.29
CA ASP A 57 -10.80 -2.17 -0.94
C ASP A 57 -10.92 -2.64 -2.39
N ALA A 58 -9.82 -2.67 -3.14
CA ALA A 58 -9.81 -3.22 -4.49
C ALA A 58 -10.15 -4.72 -4.52
N LEU A 59 -9.66 -5.48 -3.53
CA LEU A 59 -9.93 -6.92 -3.42
C LEU A 59 -11.40 -7.18 -3.09
N LEU A 60 -11.99 -6.36 -2.22
CA LEU A 60 -13.42 -6.40 -1.94
C LEU A 60 -14.25 -6.17 -3.21
N LYS A 61 -13.91 -5.13 -3.99
CA LYS A 61 -14.59 -4.82 -5.26
C LYS A 61 -14.45 -5.95 -6.29
N LEU A 62 -13.29 -6.60 -6.36
CA LEU A 62 -13.11 -7.77 -7.21
C LEU A 62 -14.07 -8.89 -6.79
N ASN A 63 -14.14 -9.21 -5.50
CA ASN A 63 -15.02 -10.25 -4.97
C ASN A 63 -16.50 -9.95 -5.26
N GLU A 64 -16.94 -8.70 -5.06
CA GLU A 64 -18.30 -8.27 -5.38
C GLU A 64 -18.60 -8.43 -6.88
N SER A 65 -17.62 -8.18 -7.76
CA SER A 65 -17.78 -8.32 -9.21
C SER A 65 -17.81 -9.77 -9.71
N VAL A 66 -17.50 -10.76 -8.86
CA VAL A 66 -17.61 -12.20 -9.15
C VAL A 66 -18.97 -12.74 -8.70
N VAL A 67 -19.50 -12.20 -7.60
CA VAL A 67 -20.75 -12.65 -6.98
C VAL A 67 -22.00 -12.03 -7.64
N GLY A 68 -21.88 -10.82 -8.20
CA GLY A 68 -22.95 -10.12 -8.93
C GLY A 68 -22.91 -10.35 -10.44
#